data_AF-A0A0J7JU54-F1
#
_entry.id   AF-A0A0J7JU54-F1
#
_cell.length_a   1.000
_cell.length_b   1.000
_cell.length_c   1.000
_cell.angle_alpha   90.00
_cell.angle_beta   90.00
_cell.angle_gamma   90.00
#
_symmetry.space_group_name_H-M   'P 1'
#
loop_
_entity.id
_entity.type
_entity.pdbx_description
1 polymer ?
#
loop_
_entity_poly.entity_id
_entity_poly.type
_entity_poly.pdbx_seq_one_letter_code
_entity_poly.pdbx_strand_id
1 'polypeptide(L)'
;MTDSAATAREYVRQISSTIPEFDGKKLNLNRFLTALRLIDLTKGDQEMLAVEVIKTKILGPLSHKVENEKTIIGIINLLKASVKGESPDVIKAKMLSTQQRGKTAAQYTTEIENLRGLLEAAYIDDGLDSNNADKFATKEAISAMTKNCGHDKLKTILEAGNFNTMNSVIEKYIHCSTEMT
;
A
#
# COMPACT_ATOMS: atom_id res chain seq x y z
N MET A 1 29.70 -30.74 -18.42
CA MET A 1 29.06 -30.77 -17.09
C MET A 1 28.82 -29.33 -16.70
N THR A 2 27.62 -28.81 -16.92
CA THR A 2 27.24 -27.47 -16.47
C THR A 2 27.34 -27.47 -14.95
N ASP A 3 28.18 -26.58 -14.42
CA ASP A 3 28.50 -26.51 -13.01
C ASP A 3 27.21 -26.28 -12.21
N SER A 4 26.78 -27.27 -11.43
CA SER A 4 25.56 -27.20 -10.61
C SER A 4 25.56 -25.98 -9.69
N ALA A 5 26.75 -25.49 -9.30
CA ALA A 5 26.89 -24.27 -8.53
C ALA A 5 26.61 -23.00 -9.36
N ALA A 6 26.96 -22.98 -10.64
CA ALA A 6 26.66 -21.86 -11.54
C ALA A 6 25.14 -21.75 -11.79
N THR A 7 24.45 -22.87 -11.98
CA THR A 7 22.98 -22.89 -12.11
C THR A 7 22.28 -22.40 -10.83
N ALA A 8 22.76 -22.81 -9.66
CA ALA A 8 22.22 -22.33 -8.38
C ALA A 8 22.46 -20.82 -8.15
N ARG A 9 23.64 -20.31 -8.50
CA ARG A 9 23.94 -18.86 -8.40
C ARG A 9 23.07 -18.03 -9.34
N GLU A 10 22.85 -18.50 -10.56
CA GLU A 10 21.99 -17.82 -11.52
C GLU A 10 20.54 -17.78 -11.03
N TYR A 11 20.03 -18.88 -10.48
CA TYR A 11 18.70 -18.93 -9.89
C TYR A 11 18.55 -17.95 -8.71
N VAL A 12 19.51 -17.92 -7.79
CA VAL A 12 19.52 -16.96 -6.66
C VAL A 12 19.47 -15.52 -7.17
N ARG A 13 20.25 -15.21 -8.21
CA ARG A 13 20.27 -13.88 -8.82
C ARG A 13 18.90 -13.49 -9.39
N GLN A 14 18.23 -14.41 -10.07
CA GLN A 14 16.91 -14.20 -10.68
C GLN A 14 15.81 -14.02 -9.64
N ILE A 15 15.79 -14.81 -8.57
CA ILE A 15 14.82 -14.61 -7.49
C ILE A 15 15.08 -13.27 -6.79
N SER A 16 16.34 -12.99 -6.46
CA SER A 16 16.72 -11.79 -5.72
C SER A 16 16.36 -10.50 -6.47
N SER A 17 16.36 -10.51 -7.81
CA SER A 17 15.91 -9.38 -8.63
C SER A 17 14.39 -9.28 -8.75
N THR A 18 13.68 -10.41 -8.66
CA THR A 18 12.21 -10.48 -8.78
C THR A 18 11.52 -10.01 -7.51
N ILE A 19 12.08 -10.34 -6.34
CA ILE A 19 11.46 -10.07 -5.05
C ILE A 19 11.90 -8.68 -4.53
N PRO A 20 10.95 -7.73 -4.36
CA PRO A 20 11.26 -6.46 -3.72
C PRO A 20 11.54 -6.68 -2.22
N GLU A 21 12.32 -5.80 -1.61
CA GLU A 21 12.44 -5.79 -0.15
C GLU A 21 11.08 -5.49 0.50
N PHE A 22 10.82 -6.13 1.64
CA PHE A 22 9.58 -5.99 2.37
C PHE A 22 9.82 -5.42 3.76
N ASP A 23 9.27 -4.22 3.98
CA ASP A 23 9.40 -3.45 5.21
C ASP A 23 8.35 -3.80 6.28
N GLY A 24 7.50 -4.81 6.01
CA GLY A 24 6.45 -5.22 6.92
C GLY A 24 5.19 -4.36 6.90
N LYS A 25 5.09 -3.37 6.00
CA LYS A 25 3.89 -2.53 5.90
C LYS A 25 2.81 -3.18 5.04
N LYS A 26 1.56 -3.09 5.48
CA LYS A 26 0.39 -3.62 4.77
C LYS A 26 0.28 -3.12 3.32
N LEU A 27 0.62 -1.85 3.06
CA LEU A 27 0.59 -1.27 1.72
C LEU A 27 1.47 -2.04 0.72
N ASN A 28 2.63 -2.52 1.17
CA ASN A 28 3.59 -3.23 0.34
C ASN A 28 3.35 -4.74 0.32
N LEU A 29 2.48 -5.25 1.21
CA LEU A 29 2.27 -6.69 1.40
C LEU A 29 1.78 -7.37 0.12
N ASN A 30 0.76 -6.83 -0.56
CA ASN A 30 0.21 -7.48 -1.74
C ASN A 30 1.21 -7.61 -2.88
N ARG A 31 2.02 -6.57 -3.14
CA ARG A 31 3.08 -6.61 -4.14
C ARG A 31 4.10 -7.71 -3.80
N PHE A 32 4.51 -7.78 -2.53
CA PHE A 32 5.45 -8.79 -2.05
C PHE A 32 4.87 -10.21 -2.17
N LEU A 33 3.63 -10.42 -1.70
CA LEU A 33 2.95 -11.72 -1.79
C LEU A 33 2.76 -12.18 -3.24
N THR A 34 2.50 -11.26 -4.17
CA THR A 34 2.42 -11.58 -5.60
C THR A 34 3.77 -12.06 -6.13
N ALA A 35 4.87 -11.39 -5.77
CA ALA A 35 6.21 -11.86 -6.12
C ALA A 35 6.48 -13.26 -5.57
N LEU A 36 6.10 -13.53 -4.30
CA LEU A 36 6.26 -14.88 -3.72
C LEU A 36 5.46 -15.94 -4.47
N ARG A 37 4.22 -15.64 -4.87
CA ARG A 37 3.40 -16.56 -5.68
C ARG A 37 4.03 -16.85 -7.03
N LEU A 38 4.63 -15.85 -7.68
CA LEU A 38 5.34 -16.06 -8.94
C LEU A 38 6.52 -17.02 -8.76
N ILE A 39 7.30 -16.84 -7.69
CA ILE A 39 8.41 -17.77 -7.38
C ILE A 39 7.86 -19.17 -7.04
N ASP A 40 6.76 -19.26 -6.30
CA ASP A 40 6.12 -20.54 -5.99
C ASP A 40 5.70 -21.33 -7.24
N LEU A 41 5.28 -20.63 -8.30
CA LEU A 41 4.93 -21.22 -9.59
C LEU A 41 6.16 -21.63 -10.41
N THR A 42 7.31 -20.96 -10.24
CA THR A 42 8.50 -21.13 -11.10
C THR A 42 9.67 -21.83 -10.40
N LYS A 43 9.53 -22.19 -9.12
CA LYS A 43 10.63 -22.72 -8.29
C LYS A 43 11.20 -24.07 -8.73
N GLY A 44 10.42 -24.92 -9.41
CA GLY A 44 10.79 -26.31 -9.66
C GLY A 44 11.24 -27.01 -8.38
N ASP A 45 12.38 -27.71 -8.44
CA ASP A 45 12.94 -28.46 -7.30
C ASP A 45 13.78 -27.58 -6.34
N GLN A 46 13.82 -26.27 -6.54
CA GLN A 46 14.71 -25.35 -5.81
C GLN A 46 14.00 -24.58 -4.68
N GLU A 47 12.90 -25.12 -4.15
CA GLU A 47 12.09 -24.45 -3.10
C GLU A 47 12.92 -24.03 -1.88
N MET A 48 13.80 -24.93 -1.39
CA MET A 48 14.62 -24.64 -0.21
C MET A 48 15.52 -23.42 -0.43
N LEU A 49 16.12 -23.30 -1.63
CA LEU A 49 16.96 -22.17 -1.98
C LEU A 49 16.13 -20.88 -2.17
N ALA A 50 14.94 -21.01 -2.78
CA ALA A 50 14.01 -19.90 -2.92
C ALA A 50 13.57 -19.34 -1.56
N VAL A 51 13.24 -20.22 -0.60
CA VAL A 51 12.86 -19.87 0.77
C VAL A 51 13.95 -19.05 1.45
N GLU A 52 15.22 -19.46 1.35
CA GLU A 52 16.32 -18.71 1.96
C GLU A 52 16.49 -17.33 1.31
N VAL A 53 16.39 -17.23 -0.03
CA VAL A 53 16.42 -15.92 -0.69
C VAL A 53 15.26 -15.03 -0.26
N ILE A 54 14.04 -15.58 -0.15
CA ILE A 54 12.86 -14.86 0.31
C ILE A 54 13.08 -14.28 1.71
N LYS A 55 13.62 -15.08 2.64
CA LYS A 55 13.90 -14.63 4.02
C LYS A 55 14.85 -13.43 4.04
N THR A 56 15.86 -13.39 3.16
CA THR A 56 16.77 -12.22 3.07
C THR A 56 16.09 -10.92 2.63
N LYS A 57 14.93 -11.00 1.98
CA LYS A 57 14.16 -9.84 1.50
C LYS A 57 13.17 -9.31 2.53
N ILE A 58 12.97 -10.00 3.65
CA ILE A 58 12.05 -9.60 4.71
C ILE A 58 12.85 -8.86 5.79
N LEU A 59 12.51 -7.59 6.00
CA LEU A 59 13.24 -6.71 6.91
C LEU A 59 12.57 -6.63 8.29
N GLY A 60 13.37 -6.26 9.29
CA GLY A 60 12.88 -5.94 10.63
C GLY A 60 12.32 -7.15 11.39
N PRO A 61 11.40 -6.94 12.36
CA PRO A 61 10.95 -8.00 13.27
C PRO A 61 10.22 -9.16 12.62
N LEU A 62 9.72 -8.99 11.37
CA LEU A 62 9.06 -10.07 10.63
C LEU A 62 10.03 -11.15 10.18
N SER A 63 11.32 -10.86 10.02
CA SER A 63 12.34 -11.85 9.64
C SER A 63 12.42 -12.99 10.66
N HIS A 64 12.37 -12.66 11.95
CA HIS A 64 12.34 -13.63 13.05
C HIS A 64 11.09 -14.49 13.03
N LYS A 65 9.94 -13.96 12.58
CA LYS A 65 8.70 -14.75 12.51
C LYS A 65 8.72 -15.79 11.40
N VAL A 66 9.40 -15.50 10.29
CA VAL A 66 9.50 -16.41 9.13
C VAL A 66 10.74 -17.31 9.18
N GLU A 67 11.60 -17.16 10.18
CA GLU A 67 12.90 -17.84 10.29
C GLU A 67 12.77 -19.37 10.14
N ASN A 68 11.77 -19.95 10.80
CA ASN A 68 11.54 -21.40 10.82
C ASN A 68 10.64 -21.91 9.69
N GLU A 69 10.14 -21.03 8.83
CA GLU A 69 9.31 -21.44 7.69
C GLU A 69 10.16 -22.16 6.64
N LYS A 70 9.59 -23.25 6.12
CA LYS A 70 10.27 -24.16 5.17
C LYS A 70 9.68 -24.15 3.77
N THR A 71 8.52 -23.52 3.59
CA THR A 71 7.81 -23.48 2.32
C THR A 71 7.42 -22.05 1.98
N ILE A 72 7.34 -21.75 0.68
CA ILE A 72 6.93 -20.41 0.22
C ILE A 72 5.49 -20.13 0.66
N ILE A 73 4.62 -21.14 0.61
CA ILE A 73 3.23 -21.06 1.07
C ILE A 73 3.16 -20.79 2.59
N GLY A 74 4.03 -21.41 3.39
CA GLY A 74 4.13 -21.15 4.83
C GLY A 74 4.44 -19.69 5.12
N ILE A 75 5.46 -19.14 4.45
CA ILE A 75 5.82 -17.71 4.53
C ILE A 75 4.63 -16.81 4.12
N ILE A 76 3.96 -17.11 3.00
CA ILE A 76 2.80 -16.34 2.53
C ILE A 76 1.69 -16.30 3.60
N ASN A 77 1.35 -17.44 4.19
CA ASN A 77 0.30 -17.52 5.19
C ASN A 77 0.69 -16.80 6.48
N LEU A 78 1.94 -16.95 6.92
CA LEU A 78 2.44 -16.30 8.12
C LEU A 78 2.47 -14.77 7.97
N LEU A 79 2.88 -14.26 6.80
CA LEU A 79 2.89 -12.83 6.51
C LEU A 79 1.46 -12.26 6.46
N LYS A 80 0.51 -12.96 5.83
CA LYS A 80 -0.90 -12.57 5.84
C LYS A 80 -1.48 -12.47 7.25
N ALA A 81 -1.13 -13.42 8.12
CA ALA A 81 -1.60 -13.43 9.51
C ALA A 81 -0.90 -12.37 10.39
N SER A 82 0.38 -12.10 10.12
CA SER A 82 1.22 -11.23 10.95
C SER A 82 1.14 -9.76 10.58
N VAL A 83 0.91 -9.44 9.31
CA VAL A 83 0.87 -8.06 8.80
C VAL A 83 -0.57 -7.58 8.78
N LYS A 84 -0.98 -6.93 9.87
CA LYS A 84 -2.28 -6.29 9.98
C LYS A 84 -2.20 -4.83 9.52
N GLY A 85 -3.18 -4.41 8.72
CA GLY A 85 -3.40 -3.01 8.43
C GLY A 85 -3.96 -2.27 9.65
N GLU A 86 -4.01 -0.95 9.55
CA GLU A 86 -4.79 -0.16 10.49
C GLU A 86 -6.28 -0.35 10.20
N SER A 87 -7.11 -0.34 11.24
CA SER A 87 -8.57 -0.40 11.06
C SER A 87 -9.09 0.84 10.32
N PRO A 88 -10.19 0.74 9.57
CA PRO A 88 -10.79 1.88 8.88
C PRO A 88 -10.98 3.12 9.77
N ASP A 89 -11.42 2.92 11.02
CA ASP A 89 -11.66 4.02 11.97
C ASP A 89 -10.39 4.81 12.33
N VAL A 90 -9.27 4.11 12.50
CA VAL A 90 -7.96 4.75 12.75
C VAL A 90 -7.52 5.57 11.54
N ILE A 91 -7.71 5.03 10.34
CA ILE A 91 -7.32 5.71 9.10
C ILE A 91 -8.21 6.94 8.88
N LYS A 92 -9.53 6.84 9.13
CA LYS A 92 -10.46 7.99 9.09
C LYS A 92 -10.08 9.06 10.09
N ALA A 93 -9.75 8.67 11.33
CA ALA A 93 -9.32 9.61 12.36
C ALA A 93 -8.06 10.37 11.94
N LYS A 94 -7.06 9.66 11.38
CA LYS A 94 -5.85 10.29 10.82
C LYS A 94 -6.19 11.26 9.70
N MET A 95 -7.00 10.83 8.74
CA MET A 95 -7.43 11.64 7.60
C MET A 95 -8.15 12.92 8.04
N LEU A 96 -9.05 12.83 9.03
CA LEU A 96 -9.74 13.98 9.62
C LEU A 96 -8.83 14.88 10.46
N SER A 97 -7.73 14.35 10.98
CA SER A 97 -6.72 15.14 11.72
C SER A 97 -5.71 15.82 10.80
N THR A 98 -5.56 15.36 9.55
CA THR A 98 -4.64 15.94 8.57
C THR A 98 -5.16 17.31 8.12
N GLN A 99 -4.43 18.37 8.50
CA GLN A 99 -4.70 19.75 8.10
C GLN A 99 -3.77 20.19 6.97
N GLN A 100 -4.24 21.11 6.11
CA GLN A 100 -3.40 21.75 5.10
C GLN A 100 -2.37 22.72 5.72
N ARG A 101 -2.58 23.18 6.96
CA ARG A 101 -1.76 24.21 7.60
C ARG A 101 -0.25 23.89 7.51
N GLY A 102 0.51 24.82 6.92
CA GLY A 102 1.96 24.69 6.76
C GLY A 102 2.41 23.75 5.62
N LYS A 103 1.48 23.25 4.78
CA LYS A 103 1.75 22.39 3.63
C LYS A 103 1.28 23.08 2.35
N THR A 104 1.94 22.79 1.23
CA THR A 104 1.40 23.17 -0.08
C THR A 104 0.15 22.35 -0.39
N ALA A 105 -0.71 22.84 -1.28
CA ALA A 105 -1.90 22.11 -1.71
C ALA A 105 -1.53 20.70 -2.24
N ALA A 106 -0.47 20.59 -3.04
CA ALA A 106 0.02 19.32 -3.58
C ALA A 106 0.53 18.34 -2.51
N GLN A 107 1.23 18.83 -1.49
CA GLN A 107 1.67 18.00 -0.37
C GLN A 107 0.47 17.47 0.43
N TYR A 108 -0.48 18.35 0.72
CA TYR A 108 -1.69 18.00 1.44
C TYR A 108 -2.53 16.96 0.70
N THR A 109 -2.80 17.17 -0.59
CA THR A 109 -3.60 16.24 -1.40
C THR A 109 -2.92 14.88 -1.56
N THR A 110 -1.59 14.84 -1.70
CA THR A 110 -0.82 13.59 -1.75
C THR A 110 -0.95 12.80 -0.45
N GLU A 111 -0.91 13.46 0.70
CA GLU A 111 -1.05 12.81 1.99
C GLU A 111 -2.46 12.25 2.20
N ILE A 112 -3.50 13.00 1.81
CA ILE A 112 -4.88 12.51 1.84
C ILE A 112 -5.05 11.32 0.87
N GLU A 113 -4.46 11.37 -0.33
CA GLU A 113 -4.55 10.26 -1.29
C GLU A 113 -3.90 8.98 -0.77
N ASN A 114 -2.75 9.10 -0.10
CA ASN A 114 -2.12 7.97 0.56
C ASN A 114 -3.02 7.35 1.65
N LEU A 115 -3.68 8.19 2.46
CA LEU A 115 -4.64 7.74 3.47
C LEU A 115 -5.90 7.13 2.84
N ARG A 116 -6.36 7.66 1.70
CA ARG A 116 -7.47 7.09 0.92
C ARG A 116 -7.13 5.66 0.48
N GLY A 117 -5.95 5.45 -0.10
CA GLY A 117 -5.51 4.12 -0.54
C GLY A 117 -5.40 3.11 0.62
N LEU A 118 -4.98 3.56 1.80
CA LEU A 118 -4.99 2.71 3.00
C LEU A 118 -6.41 2.38 3.46
N LEU A 119 -7.34 3.34 3.41
CA LEU A 119 -8.73 3.16 3.81
C LEU A 119 -9.47 2.22 2.85
N GLU A 120 -9.24 2.35 1.55
CA GLU A 120 -9.76 1.44 0.53
C GLU A 120 -9.30 0.00 0.80
N ALA A 121 -8.00 -0.20 1.04
CA ALA A 121 -7.47 -1.53 1.36
C ALA A 121 -8.07 -2.11 2.65
N ALA A 122 -8.30 -1.28 3.67
CA ALA A 122 -8.92 -1.70 4.92
C ALA A 122 -10.39 -2.11 4.72
N TYR A 123 -11.15 -1.39 3.89
CA TYR A 123 -12.51 -1.80 3.54
C TYR A 123 -12.57 -3.13 2.78
N ILE A 124 -11.61 -3.38 1.88
CA ILE A 124 -11.51 -4.67 1.18
C ILE A 124 -11.19 -5.79 2.16
N ASP A 125 -10.28 -5.56 3.12
CA ASP A 125 -9.98 -6.51 4.19
C ASP A 125 -11.23 -6.82 5.05
N ASP A 126 -12.12 -5.84 5.25
CA ASP A 126 -13.40 -5.99 5.96
C ASP A 126 -14.53 -6.60 5.09
N GLY A 127 -14.24 -6.96 3.83
CA GLY A 127 -15.13 -7.72 2.96
C GLY A 127 -15.94 -6.90 1.95
N LEU A 128 -15.63 -5.61 1.76
CA LEU A 128 -16.22 -4.83 0.67
C LEU A 128 -15.58 -5.18 -0.68
N ASP A 129 -16.37 -5.12 -1.75
CA ASP A 129 -15.81 -5.19 -3.10
C ASP A 129 -15.02 -3.92 -3.44
N SER A 130 -14.09 -4.05 -4.38
CA SER A 130 -13.17 -2.97 -4.76
C SER A 130 -13.88 -1.68 -5.20
N ASN A 131 -15.02 -1.78 -5.89
CA ASN A 131 -15.72 -0.60 -6.39
C ASN A 131 -16.37 0.18 -5.24
N ASN A 132 -17.02 -0.53 -4.31
CA ASN A 132 -17.60 0.10 -3.14
C ASN A 132 -16.53 0.61 -2.16
N ALA A 133 -15.43 -0.12 -1.99
CA ALA A 133 -14.29 0.31 -1.17
C ALA A 133 -13.68 1.62 -1.67
N ASP A 134 -13.40 1.73 -2.98
CA ASP A 134 -12.89 2.96 -3.58
C ASP A 134 -13.88 4.11 -3.43
N LYS A 135 -15.17 3.87 -3.73
CA LYS A 135 -16.21 4.90 -3.62
C LYS A 135 -16.33 5.45 -2.19
N PHE A 136 -16.34 4.58 -1.18
CA PHE A 136 -16.43 5.02 0.20
C PHE A 136 -15.15 5.70 0.69
N ALA A 137 -13.97 5.17 0.34
CA ALA A 137 -12.71 5.80 0.70
C ALA A 137 -12.58 7.19 0.07
N THR A 138 -12.95 7.34 -1.20
CA THR A 138 -12.98 8.62 -1.93
C THR A 138 -13.93 9.61 -1.26
N LYS A 139 -15.14 9.18 -0.87
CA LYS A 139 -16.10 10.05 -0.19
C LYS A 139 -15.56 10.58 1.15
N GLU A 140 -14.90 9.73 1.93
CA GLU A 140 -14.28 10.11 3.20
C GLU A 140 -13.12 11.08 2.97
N ALA A 141 -12.29 10.85 1.95
CA ALA A 141 -11.21 11.75 1.56
C ALA A 141 -11.71 13.15 1.17
N ILE A 142 -12.76 13.22 0.34
CA ILE A 142 -13.40 14.49 -0.05
C ILE A 142 -13.95 15.23 1.18
N SER A 143 -14.62 14.51 2.09
CA SER A 143 -15.14 15.08 3.33
C SER A 143 -14.03 15.68 4.19
N ALA A 144 -12.91 14.96 4.34
CA ALA A 144 -11.74 15.46 5.07
C ALA A 144 -11.11 16.69 4.40
N MET A 145 -10.93 16.66 3.08
CA MET A 145 -10.40 17.80 2.31
C MET A 145 -11.29 19.03 2.43
N THR A 146 -12.60 18.84 2.40
CA THR A 146 -13.58 19.93 2.53
C THR A 146 -13.54 20.53 3.94
N LYS A 147 -13.40 19.69 4.98
CA LYS A 147 -13.37 20.15 6.37
C LYS A 147 -12.07 20.86 6.74
N ASN A 148 -10.94 20.40 6.21
CA ASN A 148 -9.60 20.80 6.65
C ASN A 148 -8.85 21.67 5.62
N CYS A 149 -9.54 22.19 4.61
CA CYS A 149 -8.94 23.11 3.66
C CYS A 149 -8.59 24.45 4.30
N GLY A 150 -7.52 25.08 3.82
CA GLY A 150 -7.02 26.33 4.37
C GLY A 150 -7.87 27.58 4.07
N HIS A 151 -8.85 27.49 3.18
CA HIS A 151 -9.62 28.66 2.72
C HIS A 151 -11.13 28.39 2.60
N ASP A 152 -11.95 29.32 3.09
CA ASP A 152 -13.42 29.21 3.06
C ASP A 152 -14.02 29.18 1.65
N LYS A 153 -13.43 29.90 0.67
CA LYS A 153 -13.92 29.81 -0.71
C LYS A 153 -13.63 28.43 -1.31
N LEU A 154 -12.48 27.83 -0.99
CA LEU A 154 -12.15 26.48 -1.43
C LEU A 154 -13.12 25.46 -0.82
N LYS A 155 -13.44 25.61 0.47
CA LYS A 155 -14.49 24.83 1.14
C LYS A 155 -15.81 24.89 0.38
N THR A 156 -16.27 26.09 0.06
CA THR A 156 -17.53 26.31 -0.68
C THR A 156 -17.52 25.64 -2.06
N ILE A 157 -16.40 25.74 -2.77
CA ILE A 157 -16.22 25.10 -4.08
C ILE A 157 -16.27 23.57 -3.96
N LEU A 158 -15.66 23.02 -2.91
CA LEU A 158 -15.66 21.57 -2.67
C LEU A 158 -17.03 21.06 -2.24
N GLU A 159 -17.76 21.81 -1.41
CA GLU A 159 -19.13 21.48 -0.97
C GLU A 159 -20.14 21.53 -2.13
N ALA A 160 -19.98 22.49 -3.05
CA ALA A 160 -20.85 22.62 -4.22
C ALA A 160 -20.47 21.68 -5.37
N GLY A 161 -19.25 21.14 -5.36
CA GLY A 161 -18.72 20.31 -6.43
C GLY A 161 -19.19 18.85 -6.35
N ASN A 162 -19.68 18.32 -7.47
CA ASN A 162 -19.94 16.89 -7.62
C ASN A 162 -18.68 16.19 -8.14
N PHE A 163 -17.87 15.67 -7.23
CA PHE A 163 -16.67 14.92 -7.58
C PHE A 163 -16.92 13.42 -7.50
N ASN A 164 -16.77 12.75 -8.64
CA ASN A 164 -16.94 11.30 -8.74
C ASN A 164 -15.62 10.53 -8.65
N THR A 165 -14.48 11.23 -8.73
CA THR A 165 -13.14 10.64 -8.68
C THR A 165 -12.21 11.50 -7.84
N MET A 166 -11.28 10.87 -7.14
CA MET A 166 -10.32 11.60 -6.32
C MET A 166 -9.42 12.53 -7.16
N ASN A 167 -9.02 12.12 -8.37
CA ASN A 167 -8.24 12.97 -9.27
C ASN A 167 -8.95 14.29 -9.60
N SER A 168 -10.26 14.25 -9.87
CA SER A 168 -11.02 15.47 -10.16
C SER A 168 -11.04 16.45 -8.99
N VAL A 169 -11.06 15.93 -7.75
CA VAL A 169 -10.99 16.73 -6.53
C VAL A 169 -9.62 17.35 -6.37
N ILE A 170 -8.56 16.55 -6.54
CA ILE A 170 -7.17 16.99 -6.38
C ILE A 170 -6.85 18.11 -7.37
N GLU A 171 -7.19 17.92 -8.65
CA GLU A 171 -6.98 18.93 -9.69
C GLU A 171 -7.68 20.24 -9.33
N LYS A 172 -8.96 20.16 -8.94
CA LYS A 172 -9.73 21.34 -8.55
C LYS A 172 -9.16 22.01 -7.29
N TYR A 173 -8.73 21.21 -6.31
CA TYR A 173 -8.16 21.67 -5.06
C TYR A 173 -6.87 22.45 -5.29
N ILE A 174 -5.95 21.90 -6.10
CA ILE A 174 -4.66 22.52 -6.41
C ILE A 174 -4.86 23.80 -7.23
N HIS A 175 -5.72 23.74 -8.25
CA HIS A 175 -6.01 24.90 -9.10
C HIS A 175 -6.56 26.07 -8.28
N CYS A 176 -7.60 25.83 -7.48
CA CYS A 176 -8.20 26.87 -6.66
C CYS A 176 -7.27 27.35 -5.53
N SER A 177 -6.47 26.47 -4.94
CA SER A 177 -5.49 26.90 -3.91
C SER A 177 -4.43 27.84 -4.49
N THR A 178 -3.98 27.59 -5.73
CA THR A 178 -2.98 28.43 -6.41
C THR A 178 -3.52 29.80 -6.78
N GLU A 179 -4.79 29.89 -7.19
CA GLU A 179 -5.45 31.17 -7.50
C GLU A 179 -5.75 32.03 -6.25
N MET A 180 -5.71 31.43 -5.07
CA MET A 180 -6.10 32.07 -3.81
C MET A 180 -4.91 32.49 -2.93
N THR A 181 -3.70 32.04 -3.26
CA THR A 181 -2.42 32.56 -2.75
C THR A 181 -1.99 33.81 -3.49
#